data_AF-A0A950PRZ1-F1
#
_entry.id   AF-A0A950PRZ1-F1
#
_cell.length_a   1.000
_cell.length_b   1.000
_cell.length_c   1.000
_cell.angle_alpha   90.00
_cell.angle_beta   90.00
_cell.angle_gamma   90.00
#
_symmetry.space_group_name_H-M   'P 1'
#
loop_
_entity.id
_entity.type
_entity.pdbx_description
1 polymer ?
#
loop_
_entity_poly.entity_id
_entity_poly.type
_entity_poly.pdbx_seq_one_letter_code
_entity_poly.pdbx_strand_id
1 'polypeptide(L)'
;MGGKGHVKVSTGDLADMGWQLARLKDEFEHSSDIVDGFRGYMGSGELADKMNEFANNWKLHREDLCKAIEGLGKTAEGAARMYDGIDAHLAAALVKAAAQNSGA
;
A
#
# COMPACT_ATOMS: atom_id res chain seq x y z
N MET A 1 -8.30 -13.92 32.82
CA MET A 1 -8.96 -13.45 31.59
C MET A 1 -7.88 -12.86 30.69
N GLY A 2 -7.48 -13.60 29.64
CA GLY A 2 -6.35 -13.24 28.78
C GLY A 2 -6.73 -12.12 27.82
N GLY A 3 -6.00 -11.00 27.91
CA GLY A 3 -6.17 -9.84 27.03
C GLY A 3 -5.92 -10.23 25.57
N LYS A 4 -6.84 -9.81 24.70
CA LYS A 4 -6.74 -9.91 23.24
C LYS A 4 -5.35 -9.42 22.80
N GLY A 5 -4.65 -10.24 22.01
CA GLY A 5 -3.34 -9.89 21.48
C GLY A 5 -3.41 -8.55 20.74
N HIS A 6 -2.78 -7.52 21.30
CA HIS A 6 -2.52 -6.29 20.58
C HIS A 6 -1.53 -6.63 19.45
N VAL A 7 -1.95 -6.44 18.21
CA VAL A 7 -1.04 -6.54 17.06
C VAL A 7 0.09 -5.52 17.32
N LYS A 8 1.30 -6.03 17.58
CA LYS A 8 2.50 -5.21 17.65
C LYS A 8 2.97 -5.01 16.21
N VAL A 9 2.65 -3.86 15.63
CA VAL A 9 3.18 -3.45 14.33
C VAL A 9 4.43 -2.63 14.60
N SER A 10 5.58 -3.06 14.09
CA SER A 10 6.80 -2.26 14.09
C SER A 10 6.80 -1.24 12.94
N THR A 11 7.67 -0.23 13.01
CA THR A 11 7.85 0.70 11.90
C THR A 11 8.37 0.01 10.64
N GLY A 12 9.17 -1.05 10.80
CA GLY A 12 9.56 -1.95 9.72
C GLY A 12 8.35 -2.61 9.06
N ASP A 13 7.42 -3.17 9.84
CA ASP A 13 6.20 -3.80 9.29
C ASP A 13 5.34 -2.80 8.52
N LEU A 14 5.25 -1.54 8.99
CA LEU A 14 4.54 -0.47 8.29
C LEU A 14 5.20 -0.10 6.96
N ALA A 15 6.53 -0.01 6.94
CA ALA A 15 7.28 0.26 5.72
C ALA A 15 7.12 -0.89 4.71
N ASP A 16 7.26 -2.14 5.17
CA ASP A 16 7.10 -3.34 4.34
C ASP A 16 5.69 -3.45 3.76
N MET A 17 4.66 -3.13 4.55
CA MET A 17 3.29 -3.05 4.03
C MET A 17 3.15 -1.99 2.93
N GLY A 18 3.75 -0.81 3.09
CA GLY A 18 3.78 0.22 2.06
C GLY A 18 4.36 -0.28 0.73
N TRP A 19 5.52 -0.94 0.81
CA TRP A 19 6.18 -1.55 -0.35
C TRP A 19 5.37 -2.67 -1.00
N GLN A 20 4.79 -3.57 -0.21
CA GLN A 20 3.98 -4.67 -0.71
C GLN A 20 2.71 -4.17 -1.40
N LEU A 21 2.06 -3.14 -0.85
CA LEU A 21 0.89 -2.51 -1.45
C LEU A 21 1.26 -1.81 -2.76
N ALA A 22 2.40 -1.11 -2.82
CA ALA A 22 2.89 -0.51 -4.07
C ALA A 22 3.11 -1.57 -5.17
N ARG A 23 3.74 -2.71 -4.83
CA ARG A 23 3.92 -3.82 -5.76
C ARG A 23 2.60 -4.43 -6.23
N LEU A 24 1.65 -4.60 -5.30
CA LEU A 24 0.32 -5.14 -5.62
C LEU A 24 -0.43 -4.21 -6.60
N LYS A 25 -0.33 -2.90 -6.40
CA LYS A 25 -0.86 -1.89 -7.34
C LYS A 25 -0.26 -2.09 -8.73
N ASP A 26 1.06 -2.19 -8.83
CA ASP A 26 1.74 -2.40 -10.12
C ASP A 26 1.25 -3.68 -10.82
N GLU A 27 1.10 -4.78 -10.08
CA GLU A 27 0.57 -6.04 -10.62
C GLU A 27 -0.86 -5.88 -11.17
N PHE A 28 -1.72 -5.15 -10.46
CA PHE A 28 -3.08 -4.85 -10.93
C PHE A 28 -3.08 -3.96 -12.17
N GLU A 29 -2.22 -2.95 -12.26
CA GLU A 29 -2.13 -2.07 -13.44
C GLU A 29 -1.78 -2.85 -14.72
N HIS A 30 -0.83 -3.79 -14.63
CA HIS A 30 -0.40 -4.61 -15.76
C HIS A 30 -1.40 -5.72 -16.17
N SER A 31 -2.39 -6.04 -15.34
CA SER A 31 -3.45 -7.01 -15.67
C SER A 31 -4.38 -6.53 -16.80
N SER A 32 -4.36 -5.24 -17.14
CA SER A 32 -5.21 -4.62 -18.18
C SER A 32 -4.99 -5.17 -19.59
N ASP A 33 -3.76 -5.60 -19.90
CA ASP A 33 -3.35 -5.95 -21.27
C ASP A 33 -4.10 -7.17 -21.82
N ILE A 34 -4.60 -8.04 -20.93
CA ILE A 34 -5.25 -9.29 -21.32
C ILE A 34 -6.56 -9.02 -22.05
N VAL A 35 -7.40 -8.09 -21.57
CA VAL A 35 -8.76 -7.90 -22.09
C VAL A 35 -8.76 -7.17 -23.43
N ASP A 36 -7.92 -6.13 -23.57
CA ASP A 36 -7.76 -5.41 -24.84
C ASP A 36 -7.21 -6.32 -25.95
N GLY A 37 -6.36 -7.30 -25.59
CA GLY A 37 -5.83 -8.29 -26.53
C GLY A 37 -6.88 -9.22 -27.16
N PHE A 38 -8.01 -9.44 -26.50
CA PHE A 38 -9.07 -10.34 -26.99
C PHE A 38 -10.14 -9.65 -27.84
N ARG A 39 -10.22 -8.31 -27.85
CA ARG A 39 -11.25 -7.55 -28.57
C ARG A 39 -11.34 -7.89 -30.06
N GLY A 40 -10.20 -8.12 -30.72
CA GLY A 40 -10.15 -8.44 -32.16
C GLY A 40 -10.71 -9.81 -32.53
N TYR A 41 -10.85 -10.74 -31.56
CA TYR A 41 -11.26 -12.12 -31.80
C TYR A 41 -12.76 -12.37 -31.58
N MET A 42 -13.49 -11.44 -30.95
CA MET A 42 -14.87 -11.68 -30.49
C MET A 42 -15.96 -11.44 -31.55
N GLY A 43 -15.62 -10.98 -32.76
CA GLY A 43 -16.58 -10.67 -33.82
C GLY A 43 -17.51 -9.48 -33.48
N SER A 44 -18.47 -9.16 -34.36
CA SER A 44 -19.50 -8.13 -34.07
C SER A 44 -20.81 -8.79 -33.66
N GLY A 45 -21.31 -8.49 -32.47
CA GLY A 45 -22.57 -9.03 -31.94
C GLY A 45 -22.72 -8.84 -30.43
N GLU A 46 -23.82 -9.33 -29.86
CA GLU A 46 -24.19 -9.16 -28.45
C GLU A 46 -23.09 -9.60 -27.47
N LEU A 47 -22.37 -10.69 -27.77
CA LEU A 47 -21.25 -11.15 -26.95
C LEU A 47 -20.10 -10.14 -26.91
N ALA A 48 -19.75 -9.54 -28.05
CA ALA A 48 -18.70 -8.53 -28.12
C ALA A 48 -19.08 -7.26 -27.36
N ASP A 49 -20.35 -6.86 -27.43
CA ASP A 49 -20.87 -5.72 -26.65
C ASP A 49 -20.81 -5.99 -25.14
N LYS A 50 -21.22 -7.19 -24.70
CA LYS A 50 -21.15 -7.59 -23.29
C LYS A 50 -19.72 -7.72 -22.78
N MET A 51 -18.80 -8.23 -23.59
CA MET A 51 -17.38 -8.30 -23.24
C MET A 51 -16.74 -6.90 -23.18
N ASN A 52 -17.14 -5.99 -24.06
CA ASN A 52 -16.74 -4.58 -23.99
C ASN A 52 -17.24 -3.89 -22.72
N GLU A 53 -18.50 -4.11 -22.35
CA GLU A 53 -19.09 -3.59 -21.11
C GLU A 53 -18.34 -4.11 -19.88
N PHE A 54 -18.07 -5.42 -19.85
CA PHE A 54 -17.25 -6.04 -18.81
C PHE A 54 -15.85 -5.44 -18.74
N ALA A 55 -15.16 -5.31 -19.88
CA ALA A 55 -13.81 -4.76 -19.96
C ALA A 55 -13.73 -3.34 -19.38
N ASN A 56 -14.69 -2.48 -19.75
CA ASN A 56 -14.76 -1.11 -19.28
C ASN A 56 -15.03 -1.05 -17.77
N ASN A 57 -16.01 -1.81 -17.27
CA ASN A 57 -16.32 -1.85 -15.84
C ASN A 57 -15.15 -2.41 -15.02
N TRP A 58 -14.51 -3.47 -15.51
CA TRP A 58 -13.31 -4.03 -14.90
C TRP A 58 -12.19 -2.99 -14.82
N LYS A 59 -11.96 -2.24 -15.89
CA LYS A 59 -10.95 -1.16 -15.91
C LYS A 59 -11.25 -0.09 -14.86
N LEU A 60 -12.49 0.42 -14.81
CA LEU A 60 -12.88 1.43 -13.83
C LEU A 60 -12.69 0.95 -12.38
N HIS A 61 -13.20 -0.23 -12.05
CA HIS A 61 -13.08 -0.77 -10.69
C HIS A 61 -11.63 -1.08 -10.30
N ARG A 62 -10.81 -1.52 -11.25
CA ARG A 62 -9.39 -1.75 -11.02
C ARG A 62 -8.63 -0.44 -10.78
N GLU A 63 -8.91 0.62 -11.54
CA GLU A 63 -8.32 1.94 -11.31
C GLU A 63 -8.66 2.45 -9.90
N ASP A 64 -9.90 2.26 -9.43
CA ASP A 64 -10.31 2.65 -8.09
C ASP A 64 -9.65 1.78 -7.00
N LEU A 65 -9.48 0.49 -7.24
CA LEU A 65 -8.72 -0.41 -6.37
C LEU A 65 -7.25 0.05 -6.25
N CYS A 66 -6.59 0.35 -7.38
CA CYS A 66 -5.22 0.85 -7.40
C CYS A 66 -5.06 2.14 -6.60
N LYS A 67 -5.99 3.10 -6.73
CA LYS A 67 -5.99 4.33 -5.93
C LYS A 67 -6.13 4.06 -4.43
N ALA A 68 -7.01 3.12 -4.05
CA ALA A 68 -7.20 2.75 -2.65
C ALA A 68 -5.95 2.09 -2.04
N ILE A 69 -5.32 1.18 -2.80
CA ILE A 69 -4.06 0.52 -2.42
C ILE A 69 -2.93 1.56 -2.25
N GLU A 70 -2.81 2.49 -3.21
CA GLU A 70 -1.82 3.58 -3.13
C GLU A 70 -2.03 4.47 -1.90
N GLY A 71 -3.28 4.83 -1.61
CA GLY A 71 -3.64 5.62 -0.43
C GLY A 71 -3.22 4.91 0.86
N LEU A 72 -3.55 3.62 0.99
CA LEU A 72 -3.19 2.82 2.14
C LEU A 72 -1.67 2.68 2.30
N GLY A 73 -0.95 2.44 1.20
CA GLY A 73 0.51 2.34 1.21
C GLY A 73 1.19 3.62 1.67
N LYS A 74 0.76 4.78 1.14
CA LYS A 74 1.25 6.11 1.57
C LYS A 74 0.97 6.39 3.04
N THR A 75 -0.18 5.97 3.55
CA THR A 75 -0.51 6.09 4.98
C THR A 75 0.41 5.23 5.84
N ALA A 76 0.65 3.97 5.46
CA ALA A 76 1.54 3.07 6.19
C ALA A 76 2.97 3.60 6.24
N GLU A 77 3.53 4.02 5.11
CA GLU A 77 4.86 4.65 5.07
C GLU A 77 4.93 5.95 5.87
N GLY A 78 3.88 6.78 5.81
CA GLY A 78 3.79 8.01 6.59
C GLY A 78 3.84 7.74 8.09
N ALA A 79 3.10 6.72 8.55
CA ALA A 79 3.12 6.27 9.94
C ALA A 79 4.51 5.76 10.35
N ALA A 80 5.15 4.93 9.51
CA ALA A 80 6.51 4.43 9.77
C ALA A 80 7.51 5.60 10.00
N ARG A 81 7.54 6.56 9.06
CA ARG A 81 8.43 7.73 9.15
C ARG A 81 8.18 8.58 10.39
N MET A 82 6.92 8.77 10.77
CA MET A 82 6.57 9.54 11.96
C MET A 82 7.05 8.87 13.24
N TYR A 83 6.83 7.56 13.38
CA TYR A 83 7.25 6.81 14.56
C TYR A 83 8.78 6.73 14.66
N ASP A 84 9.48 6.45 13.56
CA ASP A 84 10.96 6.46 13.54
C ASP A 84 11.52 7.83 13.93
N GLY A 85 10.90 8.92 13.47
CA GLY A 85 11.30 10.28 13.85
C GLY A 85 11.10 10.58 15.34
N ILE A 86 9.99 10.13 15.92
CA ILE A 86 9.73 10.25 17.36
C ILE A 86 10.77 9.46 18.16
N ASP A 87 11.06 8.23 17.77
CA ASP A 87 12.05 7.37 18.43
C ASP A 87 13.47 7.95 18.34
N ALA A 88 13.85 8.48 17.18
CA ALA A 88 15.14 9.15 16.99
C ALA A 88 15.28 10.40 17.88
N HIS A 89 14.23 11.22 17.98
CA HIS A 89 14.22 12.39 18.85
C HIS A 89 14.33 12.00 20.33
N LEU A 90 13.61 10.97 20.76
CA LEU A 90 13.67 10.46 22.13
C LEU A 90 15.06 9.91 22.45
N ALA A 91 15.64 9.09 21.57
CA ALA A 91 16.99 8.56 21.74
C ALA A 91 18.04 9.67 21.85
N ALA A 92 17.96 10.69 20.99
CA ALA A 92 18.87 11.84 21.03
C ALA A 92 18.74 12.62 22.36
N ALA A 93 17.52 12.81 22.86
CA ALA A 93 17.29 13.48 24.14
C ALA A 93 17.87 12.68 25.31
N LEU A 94 17.72 11.36 25.32
CA LEU A 94 18.27 10.48 26.35
C LEU A 94 19.80 10.47 26.33
N VAL A 95 20.42 10.38 25.16
CA VAL A 95 21.89 10.45 25.01
C VAL A 95 22.42 11.79 25.52
N LYS A 96 21.75 12.89 25.17
CA LYS A 96 22.10 14.23 25.64
C LYS A 96 22.01 14.34 27.17
N ALA A 97 20.93 13.84 27.77
CA ALA A 97 20.75 13.85 29.21
C ALA A 97 21.81 13.01 29.94
N ALA A 98 22.15 11.83 29.40
CA ALA A 98 23.20 10.97 29.95
C ALA A 98 24.60 11.62 29.90
N ALA A 99 24.92 12.29 28.79
CA ALA A 99 26.18 13.03 28.66
C ALA A 99 26.28 14.19 29.65
N GLN A 100 25.17 14.90 29.91
CA GLN A 100 25.11 15.98 30.91
C GLN A 100 25.31 15.46 32.33
N ASN A 101 24.73 14.31 32.69
CA ASN A 101 24.90 13.69 34.01
C ASN A 101 26.28 13.07 34.24
N SER A 102 27.04 12.75 33.19
CA SER A 102 28.38 12.14 33.30
C SER A 102 29.51 13.17 33.41
N GLY A 103 29.20 14.47 33.21
CA GLY A 103 30.13 15.58 33.34
C GLY A 103 30.01 16.36 34.66
N ALA A 104 29.19 15.87 35.61
CA ALA A 104 29.04 16.36 36.98
C ALA A 104 29.64 15.36 37.96
#